data_AF-A0A4D4K966-F1
#
_entry.id   AF-A0A4D4K966-F1
#
_cell.length_a   1.000
_cell.length_b   1.000
_cell.length_c   1.000
_cell.angle_alpha   90.00
_cell.angle_beta   90.00
_cell.angle_gamma   90.00
#
_symmetry.space_group_name_H-M   'P 1'
#
loop_
_entity.id
_entity.type
_entity.pdbx_description
1 polymer ?
#
loop_
_entity_poly.entity_id
_entity_poly.type
_entity_poly.pdbx_seq_one_letter_code
_entity_poly.pdbx_strand_id
1 'polypeptide(L)'
;MSRSAHPAGPRHADVLPEGHYAAPPADLNQLDPRVWSHTVGRNADGVATVGGIDVKTLAEEFGTPGYFLDEADFRARCRAWREAFKGRGRTPTCSTPGRRSSPAPSCAG
;
A
#
# COMPACT_ATOMS: atom_id res chain seq x y z
N MET A 1 8.34 -28.84 41.89
CA MET A 1 8.84 -27.71 41.08
C MET A 1 8.57 -28.00 39.61
N SER A 2 7.35 -27.74 39.13
CA SER A 2 6.99 -27.98 37.73
C SER A 2 7.63 -26.90 36.88
N ARG A 3 8.71 -27.23 36.17
CA ARG A 3 9.19 -26.40 35.08
C ARG A 3 8.25 -26.67 33.92
N SER A 4 7.12 -25.95 33.88
CA SER A 4 6.25 -25.97 32.71
C SER A 4 7.12 -25.51 31.54
N ALA A 5 7.49 -26.46 30.68
CA ALA A 5 8.30 -26.17 29.52
C ALA A 5 7.44 -25.29 28.60
N HIS A 6 7.97 -24.13 28.23
CA HIS A 6 7.34 -23.30 27.21
C HIS A 6 7.17 -24.16 25.94
N PRO A 7 6.03 -24.10 25.23
CA PRO A 7 5.79 -24.95 24.05
C PRO A 7 6.86 -24.81 22.94
N ALA A 8 7.68 -23.76 22.98
CA ALA A 8 8.82 -23.54 22.08
C ALA A 8 10.17 -24.12 22.57
N GLY A 9 10.21 -24.83 23.70
CA GLY A 9 11.42 -25.45 24.26
C GLY A 9 12.40 -24.49 24.95
N PRO A 10 13.50 -25.00 25.53
CA PRO A 10 14.42 -24.23 26.37
C PRO A 10 15.18 -23.12 25.61
N ARG A 11 15.30 -23.24 24.29
CA ARG A 11 15.93 -22.23 23.42
C ARG A 11 15.10 -20.96 23.21
N HIS A 12 13.83 -20.95 23.65
CA HIS A 12 13.02 -19.73 23.63
C HIS A 12 13.72 -18.55 24.33
N ALA A 13 14.45 -18.81 25.42
CA ALA A 13 15.17 -17.79 26.18
C ALA A 13 16.54 -17.42 25.57
N ASP A 14 17.06 -18.21 24.63
CA ASP A 14 18.34 -17.97 23.94
C ASP A 14 18.17 -17.07 22.70
N VAL A 15 16.92 -16.84 22.27
CA VAL A 15 16.61 -15.76 21.32
C VAL A 15 16.66 -14.46 22.10
N LEU A 16 17.84 -13.84 22.12
CA LEU A 16 17.93 -12.43 22.47
C LEU A 16 16.94 -11.70 21.56
N PRO A 17 15.95 -10.95 22.08
CA PRO A 17 15.13 -10.11 21.24
C PRO A 17 16.09 -9.26 20.41
N GLU A 18 15.88 -9.19 19.09
CA GLU A 18 16.70 -8.33 18.26
C GLU A 18 16.73 -6.96 18.93
N GLY A 19 17.93 -6.49 19.26
CA GLY A 19 18.08 -5.16 19.84
C GLY A 19 17.39 -4.19 18.90
N HIS A 20 16.29 -3.59 19.34
CA HIS A 20 15.69 -2.51 18.59
C HIS A 20 16.62 -1.31 18.77
N TYR A 21 17.70 -1.25 17.99
CA TYR A 21 18.85 -0.34 18.16
C TYR A 21 18.55 1.14 17.84
N ALA A 22 17.30 1.49 17.60
CA ALA A 22 16.91 2.89 17.41
C ALA A 22 16.46 3.47 18.75
N ALA A 23 17.09 4.58 19.16
CA ALA A 23 16.53 5.40 20.22
C ALA A 23 15.08 5.79 19.86
N PRO A 24 14.18 5.90 20.85
CA PRO A 24 12.82 6.35 20.59
C PRO A 24 12.81 7.68 19.80
N PRO A 25 11.81 7.90 18.92
CA PRO A 25 11.65 9.18 18.25
C PRO A 25 11.63 10.32 19.27
N ALA A 26 12.26 11.46 18.93
CA ALA A 26 12.23 12.65 19.77
C ALA A 26 10.81 13.19 19.96
N ASP A 27 9.93 12.96 18.98
CA ASP A 27 8.51 13.24 19.04
C ASP A 27 7.71 12.00 18.61
N LEU A 28 6.95 11.43 19.54
CA LEU A 28 6.08 10.28 19.30
C LEU A 28 4.84 10.64 18.45
N ASN A 29 4.52 11.92 18.34
CA ASN A 29 3.37 12.40 17.57
C ASN A 29 3.71 12.74 16.12
N GLN A 30 5.00 12.72 15.76
CA GLN A 30 5.45 12.96 14.40
C GLN A 30 5.08 11.78 13.49
N LEU A 31 4.44 12.08 12.36
CA LEU A 31 4.08 11.10 11.35
C LEU A 31 5.17 11.06 10.28
N ASP A 32 5.98 9.99 10.27
CA ASP A 32 7.06 9.83 9.28
C ASP A 32 6.47 9.65 7.86
N PRO A 33 6.78 10.55 6.90
CA PRO A 33 6.24 10.49 5.53
C PRO A 33 6.70 9.27 4.72
N ARG A 34 7.71 8.51 5.18
CA ARG A 34 8.12 7.24 4.56
C ARG A 34 7.23 6.07 4.96
N VAL A 35 6.55 6.18 6.11
CA VAL A 35 5.72 5.11 6.69
C VAL A 35 4.25 5.35 6.34
N TRP A 36 3.76 6.56 6.55
CA TRP A 36 2.35 6.90 6.36
C TRP A 36 2.03 7.25 4.90
N SER A 37 0.76 7.10 4.51
CA SER A 37 0.27 7.56 3.20
C SER A 37 0.41 9.08 3.06
N HIS A 38 0.61 9.59 1.85
CA HIS A 38 0.99 10.99 1.67
C HIS A 38 -0.10 12.01 2.06
N THR A 39 -1.38 11.61 2.13
CA THR A 39 -2.46 12.49 2.61
C THR A 39 -2.64 12.44 4.12
N VAL A 40 -1.94 11.53 4.81
CA VAL A 40 -2.05 11.38 6.25
C VAL A 40 -1.37 12.56 6.94
N GLY A 41 -2.11 13.20 7.83
CA GLY A 41 -1.64 14.33 8.59
C GLY A 41 -2.13 14.30 10.02
N ARG A 42 -1.84 15.39 10.73
CA ARG A 42 -2.36 15.63 12.07
C ARG A 42 -2.94 17.04 12.08
N ASN A 43 -4.21 17.16 12.47
CA ASN A 43 -4.91 18.43 12.50
C ASN A 43 -4.51 19.29 13.71
N ALA A 44 -5.05 20.50 13.82
CA ALA A 44 -4.73 21.44 14.91
C ALA A 44 -5.10 20.91 16.31
N ASP A 45 -6.06 19.99 16.38
CA ASP A 45 -6.50 19.34 17.63
C ASP A 45 -5.67 18.09 17.97
N GLY A 46 -4.65 17.77 17.16
CA GLY A 46 -3.78 16.62 17.36
C GLY A 46 -4.34 15.28 16.85
N VAL A 47 -5.49 15.28 16.17
CA VAL A 47 -6.12 14.07 15.62
C VAL A 47 -5.47 13.71 14.29
N ALA A 48 -5.18 12.43 14.09
CA ALA A 48 -4.70 11.94 12.79
C ALA A 48 -5.82 12.03 11.74
N THR A 49 -5.47 12.42 10.52
CA THR A 49 -6.38 12.46 9.38
C THR A 49 -5.92 11.53 8.29
N VAL A 50 -6.85 10.94 7.54
CA VAL A 50 -6.58 10.12 6.35
C VAL A 50 -7.44 10.67 5.21
N GLY A 51 -6.85 11.09 4.10
CA GLY A 51 -7.60 11.75 3.01
C GLY A 51 -8.33 13.02 3.46
N GLY A 52 -7.88 13.66 4.53
CA GLY A 52 -8.53 14.83 5.14
C GLY A 52 -9.66 14.50 6.12
N ILE A 53 -9.95 13.23 6.41
CA ILE A 53 -10.99 12.80 7.36
C ILE A 53 -10.35 12.42 8.69
N ASP A 54 -10.90 12.91 9.80
CA ASP A 54 -10.47 12.55 11.15
C ASP A 54 -10.68 11.04 11.42
N VAL A 55 -9.65 10.38 11.99
CA VAL A 55 -9.75 8.95 12.34
C VAL A 55 -10.82 8.65 13.39
N LYS A 56 -11.22 9.65 14.20
CA LYS A 56 -12.34 9.53 15.15
C LYS A 56 -13.67 9.37 14.40
N THR A 57 -13.91 10.20 13.38
CA THR A 57 -15.09 10.11 12.52
C THR A 57 -15.15 8.75 11.83
N LEU A 58 -14.02 8.27 11.30
CA LEU A 58 -13.92 6.96 10.68
C LEU A 58 -14.25 5.82 11.68
N ALA A 59 -13.76 5.92 12.92
CA ALA A 59 -14.04 4.92 13.96
C ALA A 59 -15.50 4.96 14.43
N GLU A 60 -16.11 6.14 14.54
CA GLU A 60 -17.52 6.32 14.92
C GLU A 60 -18.46 5.78 13.83
N GLU A 61 -18.14 6.03 12.56
CA GLU A 61 -18.99 5.65 11.42
C GLU A 61 -18.85 4.16 11.06
N PHE A 62 -17.63 3.63 11.04
CA PHE A 62 -17.35 2.27 10.54
C PHE A 62 -16.95 1.26 11.63
N GLY A 63 -16.75 1.72 12.86
CA GLY A 63 -16.35 0.87 14.00
C GLY A 63 -14.87 0.48 14.00
N THR A 64 -14.47 -0.24 15.05
CA THR A 64 -13.11 -0.74 15.24
C THR A 64 -13.09 -2.23 15.60
N PRO A 65 -12.11 -3.02 15.11
CA PRO A 65 -10.99 -2.63 14.25
C PRO A 65 -11.43 -2.37 12.79
N GLY A 66 -10.80 -1.38 12.14
CA GLY A 66 -11.09 -0.98 10.76
C GLY A 66 -9.81 -0.74 9.96
N TYR A 67 -9.85 -1.09 8.67
CA TYR A 67 -8.79 -0.76 7.72
C TYR A 67 -9.27 0.34 6.79
N PHE A 68 -8.59 1.48 6.83
CA PHE A 68 -8.87 2.62 5.95
C PHE A 68 -7.73 2.79 4.96
N LEU A 69 -8.06 2.75 3.67
CA LEU A 69 -7.08 2.85 2.58
C LEU A 69 -7.16 4.24 1.95
N ASP A 70 -6.04 4.94 1.92
CA ASP A 70 -5.90 6.19 1.17
C ASP A 70 -5.84 5.89 -0.34
N GLU A 71 -6.95 6.11 -1.03
CA GLU A 71 -7.07 5.86 -2.46
C GLU A 71 -6.15 6.79 -3.29
N ALA A 72 -5.97 8.05 -2.86
CA ALA A 72 -5.12 8.99 -3.57
C ALA A 72 -3.66 8.53 -3.55
N ASP A 73 -3.17 8.08 -2.38
CA ASP A 73 -1.85 7.48 -2.20
C ASP A 73 -1.69 6.18 -2.97
N PHE A 74 -2.66 5.28 -2.86
CA PHE A 74 -2.63 4.02 -3.58
C PHE A 74 -2.49 4.24 -5.10
N ARG A 75 -3.34 5.10 -5.68
CA ARG A 75 -3.30 5.41 -7.11
C ARG A 75 -2.04 6.17 -7.50
N ALA A 76 -1.52 7.05 -6.64
CA ALA A 76 -0.27 7.75 -6.89
C ALA A 76 0.91 6.77 -6.99
N ARG A 77 1.00 5.80 -6.07
CA ARG A 77 2.02 4.75 -6.10
C ARG A 77 1.90 3.85 -7.33
N CYS A 78 0.68 3.46 -7.72
CA CYS A 78 0.46 2.71 -8.97
C CYS A 78 0.95 3.49 -10.21
N ARG A 79 0.66 4.80 -10.28
CA ARG A 79 1.15 5.66 -11.36
C ARG A 79 2.67 5.73 -11.35
N ALA A 80 3.28 6.02 -10.21
CA ALA A 80 4.73 6.10 -10.06
C ALA A 80 5.43 4.81 -10.51
N TRP A 81 4.89 3.66 -10.10
CA TRP A 81 5.39 2.35 -10.55
C TRP A 81 5.31 2.22 -12.08
N ARG A 82 4.13 2.48 -12.67
CA ARG A 82 3.97 2.42 -14.12
C ARG A 82 4.95 3.33 -14.84
N GLU A 83 5.11 4.58 -14.40
CA GLU A 83 6.03 5.54 -15.01
C GLU A 83 7.50 5.06 -14.93
N ALA A 84 7.93 4.46 -13.81
CA ALA A 84 9.29 3.97 -13.62
C ALA A 84 9.68 2.85 -14.62
N PHE A 85 8.70 2.13 -15.16
CA PHE A 85 8.91 1.04 -16.12
C PHE A 85 8.48 1.39 -17.56
N LYS A 86 7.98 2.60 -17.81
CA LYS A 86 7.70 3.06 -19.18
C LYS A 86 8.99 3.04 -19.98
N GLY A 87 8.96 2.39 -21.15
CA GLY A 87 10.10 2.24 -22.05
C GLY A 87 10.92 0.95 -21.89
N ARG A 88 10.70 0.13 -20.85
CA ARG A 88 11.36 -1.19 -20.70
C ARG A 88 10.50 -2.36 -21.16
N GLY A 89 9.20 -2.15 -21.28
CA GLY A 89 8.31 -3.11 -21.92
C GLY A 89 8.34 -2.91 -23.43
N ARG A 90 8.82 -3.91 -24.18
CA ARG A 90 8.36 -4.09 -25.56
C ARG A 90 6.87 -4.39 -25.49
N THR A 91 6.03 -3.36 -25.42
CA THR A 91 4.60 -3.53 -25.68
C THR A 91 4.53 -3.99 -27.14
N PRO A 92 4.10 -5.23 -27.44
CA PRO A 92 3.68 -5.51 -28.80
C PRO A 92 2.47 -4.60 -28.97
N THR A 93 2.63 -3.52 -29.74
CA THR A 93 1.48 -2.83 -30.28
C THR A 93 0.74 -3.90 -31.07
N CYS A 94 -0.35 -4.43 -30.51
CA CYS A 94 -1.32 -5.14 -31.31
C CYS A 94 -1.96 -4.07 -32.18
N SER A 95 -1.26 -3.71 -33.26
CA SER A 95 -1.82 -2.98 -34.37
C SER A 95 -2.87 -3.90 -34.93
N THR A 96 -4.14 -3.72 -34.54
CA THR A 96 -5.24 -4.32 -35.28
C THR A 96 -5.06 -3.87 -36.73
N PRO A 97 -4.77 -4.75 -37.69
CA PRO A 97 -4.75 -4.34 -39.08
C PRO A 97 -6.16 -3.84 -39.37
N GLY A 98 -6.24 -2.62 -39.91
CA GLY A 98 -7.47 -1.89 -40.14
C GLY A 98 -8.57 -2.83 -40.63
N ARG A 99 -9.74 -2.71 -39.98
CA ARG A 99 -11.01 -3.24 -40.44
C ARG A 99 -11.22 -2.75 -41.87
N ARG A 100 -10.77 -3.52 -42.87
CA ARG A 100 -11.14 -3.27 -44.26
C ARG A 100 -12.65 -3.45 -44.33
N SER A 101 -13.33 -2.36 -44.67
CA SER A 101 -14.69 -2.36 -45.17
C SER A 101 -14.84 -3.44 -46.26
N SER A 102 -15.83 -4.31 -46.10
CA SER A 102 -16.36 -5.36 -47.00
C SER A 102 -16.45 -5.02 -48.51
N PRO A 103 -16.90 -5.95 -49.39
CA PRO A 103 -16.83 -7.42 -49.42
C PRO A 103 -16.29 -7.98 -50.77
N ALA A 104 -15.91 -9.26 -50.83
CA ALA A 104 -15.93 -10.06 -52.07
C ALA A 104 -17.39 -10.48 -52.36
N PRO A 105 -17.88 -10.72 -53.61
CA PRO A 105 -17.21 -11.55 -54.62
C PRO A 105 -17.39 -11.13 -56.11
N SER A 106 -16.49 -11.58 -56.99
CA SER A 106 -16.90 -12.25 -58.24
C SER A 106 -15.72 -12.98 -58.89
N CYS A 107 -15.91 -14.26 -59.18
CA CYS A 107 -15.15 -14.98 -60.20
C CYS A 107 -15.72 -14.59 -61.57
N ALA A 108 -14.86 -14.19 -62.53
CA ALA A 108 -15.11 -14.27 -63.96
C ALA A 108 -13.84 -13.94 -64.77
N GLY A 109 -13.49 -14.79 -65.73
CA GLY A 109 -12.55 -14.52 -66.82
C GLY A 109 -11.31 -15.39 -66.80
#